data_AF-A0A482RS44-F1
#
_entry.id   AF-A0A482RS44-F1
#
_cell.length_a   1.000
_cell.length_b   1.000
_cell.length_c   1.000
_cell.angle_alpha   90.00
_cell.angle_beta   90.00
_cell.angle_gamma   90.00
#
_symmetry.space_group_name_H-M   'P 1'
#
loop_
_entity.id
_entity.type
_entity.pdbx_description
1 polymer ?
#
loop_
_entity_poly.entity_id
_entity_poly.type
_entity_poly.pdbx_seq_one_letter_code
_entity_poly.pdbx_strand_id
1 'polypeptide(L)'
;MDAGVSIDHNNHTGRWLSCFRTTFDPCNDDTLMVGSMDRAVELFHSVSGKRLFAHSSELLTAVPSLNAMHPHHNASWIVSGTASGRMHLWSRGNVA
;
A
#
# COMPACT_ATOMS: atom_id res chain seq x y z
N MET A 1 -19.60 -3.33 -20.15
CA MET A 1 -18.75 -3.33 -18.95
C MET A 1 -17.73 -2.26 -19.21
N ASP A 2 -17.74 -1.19 -18.43
CA ASP A 2 -16.74 -0.13 -18.57
C ASP A 2 -15.35 -0.77 -18.44
N ALA A 3 -14.43 -0.41 -19.33
CA ALA A 3 -13.11 -1.01 -19.37
C ALA A 3 -12.38 -0.69 -18.06
N GLY A 4 -12.18 -1.70 -17.21
CA GLY A 4 -11.42 -1.55 -15.97
C GLY A 4 -9.95 -1.21 -16.24
N VAL A 5 -9.27 -0.63 -15.26
CA VAL A 5 -7.83 -0.34 -15.34
C VAL A 5 -7.01 -1.53 -14.83
N SER A 6 -5.97 -1.89 -15.59
CA SER A 6 -4.96 -2.87 -15.19
C SER A 6 -3.66 -2.15 -14.86
N ILE A 7 -3.04 -2.53 -13.73
CA ILE A 7 -1.83 -1.89 -13.19
C ILE A 7 -0.78 -2.97 -13.02
N ASP A 8 0.41 -2.75 -13.58
CA ASP A 8 1.56 -3.61 -13.31
C ASP A 8 2.00 -3.43 -11.87
N HIS A 9 1.96 -4.51 -11.09
CA HIS A 9 2.38 -4.51 -9.70
C HIS A 9 3.73 -5.20 -9.57
N ASN A 10 4.66 -4.60 -8.82
CA ASN A 10 5.98 -5.18 -8.53
C ASN A 10 5.86 -6.34 -7.53
N ASN A 11 5.31 -7.46 -8.00
CA ASN A 11 5.12 -8.71 -7.27
C ASN A 11 6.02 -9.85 -7.77
N HIS A 12 7.05 -9.55 -8.59
CA HIS A 12 7.93 -10.49 -9.29
C HIS A 12 8.49 -11.59 -8.36
N THR A 13 7.72 -12.65 -8.10
CA THR A 13 8.03 -13.60 -7.03
C THR A 13 8.48 -14.95 -7.58
N GLY A 14 9.62 -15.40 -7.05
CA GLY A 14 10.07 -16.79 -6.98
C GLY A 14 10.42 -17.20 -5.55
N ARG A 15 9.87 -16.50 -4.55
CA ARG A 15 10.19 -16.65 -3.11
C ARG A 15 8.91 -16.87 -2.31
N TRP A 16 8.99 -17.67 -1.25
CA TRP A 16 7.89 -17.84 -0.29
C TRP A 16 7.71 -16.58 0.56
N LEU A 17 6.63 -15.83 0.32
CA LEU A 17 6.27 -14.64 1.11
C LEU A 17 4.75 -14.57 1.33
N SER A 18 4.32 -13.89 2.39
CA SER A 18 2.90 -13.63 2.65
C SER A 18 2.28 -12.87 1.48
N CYS A 19 1.20 -13.40 0.90
CA CYS A 19 0.51 -12.77 -0.22
C CYS A 19 0.23 -11.30 0.06
N PHE A 20 0.49 -10.43 -0.92
CA PHE A 20 0.13 -9.03 -0.83
C PHE A 20 -1.38 -8.89 -0.66
N ARG A 21 -1.80 -8.11 0.34
CA ARG A 21 -3.20 -7.72 0.50
C ARG A 21 -3.38 -6.27 0.08
N THR A 22 -4.11 -6.10 -1.02
CA THR A 22 -4.58 -4.78 -1.46
C THR A 22 -5.74 -4.34 -0.57
N THR A 23 -5.73 -3.07 -0.17
CA THR A 23 -6.74 -2.47 0.70
C THR A 23 -7.13 -1.09 0.17
N PHE A 24 -8.41 -0.77 0.14
CA PHE A 24 -8.90 0.57 -0.18
C PHE A 24 -8.74 1.52 1.01
N ASP A 25 -8.59 2.81 0.75
CA ASP A 25 -8.75 3.83 1.76
C ASP A 25 -10.23 3.89 2.18
N PRO A 26 -10.56 3.61 3.45
CA PRO A 26 -11.94 3.59 3.95
C PRO A 26 -12.62 4.97 3.94
N CYS A 27 -11.85 6.05 3.78
CA CYS A 27 -12.35 7.43 3.71
C CYS A 27 -12.21 8.03 2.30
N ASN A 28 -11.62 7.30 1.34
CA ASN A 28 -11.44 7.76 -0.04
C ASN A 28 -11.44 6.59 -1.04
N ASP A 29 -12.58 6.38 -1.71
CA ASP A 29 -12.77 5.30 -2.68
C ASP A 29 -11.85 5.40 -3.92
N ASP A 30 -11.25 6.58 -4.15
CA ASP A 30 -10.31 6.80 -5.24
C ASP A 30 -8.90 6.29 -4.94
N THR A 31 -8.63 5.81 -3.72
CA THR A 31 -7.28 5.38 -3.32
C THR A 31 -7.25 3.92 -2.86
N LEU A 32 -6.32 3.16 -3.41
CA LEU A 32 -5.98 1.81 -2.95
C LEU A 32 -4.49 1.72 -2.64
N MET A 33 -4.12 0.82 -1.74
CA MET A 33 -2.72 0.57 -1.40
C MET A 33 -2.35 -0.90 -1.45
N VAL A 34 -1.08 -1.15 -1.76
CA VAL A 34 -0.48 -2.49 -1.80
C VAL A 34 1.02 -2.39 -1.48
N GLY A 35 1.58 -3.40 -0.82
CA GLY A 35 3.02 -3.47 -0.62
C GLY A 35 3.75 -3.85 -1.91
N SER A 36 5.04 -3.59 -2.02
CA SER A 36 5.85 -3.98 -3.18
C SER A 36 7.18 -4.63 -2.77
N MET A 37 7.81 -5.33 -3.72
CA MET A 37 9.12 -5.96 -3.52
C MET A 37 10.27 -4.96 -3.29
N ASP A 38 10.06 -3.67 -3.60
CA ASP A 38 11.00 -2.58 -3.31
C ASP A 38 11.03 -2.20 -1.82
N ARG A 39 10.31 -2.96 -0.97
CA ARG A 39 10.07 -2.63 0.45
C ARG A 39 9.45 -1.25 0.56
N ALA A 40 8.32 -1.11 -0.12
CA ALA A 40 7.49 0.08 -0.06
C ALA A 40 6.00 -0.28 0.06
N VAL A 41 5.21 0.67 0.55
CA VAL A 41 3.75 0.65 0.48
C VAL A 41 3.35 1.66 -0.58
N GLU A 42 2.79 1.19 -1.68
CA GLU A 42 2.42 2.01 -2.82
C GLU A 42 0.93 2.31 -2.79
N LEU A 43 0.58 3.57 -3.02
CA LEU A 43 -0.79 4.06 -3.16
C LEU A 43 -1.07 4.34 -4.62
N PHE A 44 -2.22 3.91 -5.12
CA PHE A 44 -2.66 4.09 -6.49
C PHE A 44 -4.05 4.73 -6.52
N HIS A 45 -4.29 5.52 -7.55
CA HIS A 45 -5.62 6.01 -7.88
C HIS A 45 -6.44 4.87 -8.48
N SER A 46 -7.60 4.54 -7.92
CA SER A 46 -8.40 3.37 -8.29
C SER A 46 -8.92 3.44 -9.74
N VAL A 47 -9.35 4.63 -10.18
CA VAL A 47 -9.87 4.85 -11.54
C VAL A 47 -8.78 4.99 -12.60
N SER A 48 -7.70 5.74 -12.35
CA SER A 48 -6.67 6.01 -13.38
C SER A 48 -5.51 5.02 -13.36
N GLY A 49 -5.35 4.24 -12.28
CA GLY A 49 -4.21 3.36 -12.04
C GLY A 49 -2.88 4.08 -11.79
N LYS A 50 -2.88 5.42 -11.72
CA LYS A 50 -1.68 6.20 -11.47
C LYS A 50 -1.19 5.96 -10.04
N ARG A 51 0.11 5.67 -9.87
CA ARG A 51 0.76 5.67 -8.56
C ARG A 51 0.77 7.08 -7.99
N LEU A 52 0.17 7.25 -6.82
CA LEU A 52 0.06 8.51 -6.09
C LEU A 52 1.28 8.74 -5.21
N PHE A 53 1.62 7.75 -4.39
CA PHE A 53 2.72 7.84 -3.42
C PHE A 53 3.32 6.46 -3.14
N ALA A 54 4.55 6.44 -2.59
CA ALA A 54 5.19 5.23 -2.10
C ALA A 54 5.88 5.51 -0.76
N HIS A 55 5.41 4.88 0.32
CA HIS A 55 6.07 4.95 1.61
C HIS A 55 7.19 3.93 1.69
N SER A 56 8.40 4.38 1.95
CA SER A 56 9.55 3.53 2.22
C SER A 56 10.42 4.15 3.32
N SER A 57 11.26 3.33 3.95
CA SER A 57 12.18 3.77 5.00
C SER A 57 13.34 2.80 5.08
N GLU A 58 14.52 3.27 5.48
CA GLU A 58 15.66 2.40 5.80
C GLU A 58 15.33 1.41 6.92
N LEU A 59 14.37 1.74 7.79
CA LEU A 59 13.91 0.87 8.86
C LEU A 59 13.06 -0.31 8.34
N LEU A 60 12.46 -0.16 7.16
CA LEU A 60 11.64 -1.17 6.51
C LEU A 60 12.53 -2.18 5.78
N THR A 61 13.07 -3.15 6.52
CA THR A 61 14.01 -4.14 5.96
C THR A 61 13.33 -5.40 5.41
N ALA A 62 11.99 -5.46 5.47
CA ALA A 62 11.20 -6.57 4.95
C ALA A 62 10.00 -6.04 4.16
N VAL A 63 9.45 -6.89 3.28
CA VAL A 63 8.32 -6.52 2.42
C VAL A 63 7.05 -6.29 3.27
N PRO A 64 6.36 -5.15 3.11
CA PRO A 64 5.11 -4.85 3.82
C PRO A 64 3.91 -5.51 3.12
N SER A 65 3.76 -6.82 3.29
CA SER A 65 2.71 -7.59 2.60
C SER A 65 1.28 -7.31 3.07
N LEU A 66 1.10 -6.84 4.31
CA LEU A 66 -0.21 -6.58 4.91
C LEU A 66 -0.31 -5.10 5.29
N ASN A 67 -1.32 -4.39 4.77
CA ASN A 67 -1.48 -2.96 4.99
C ASN A 67 -2.92 -2.62 5.37
N ALA A 68 -3.08 -1.72 6.33
CA ALA A 68 -4.38 -1.23 6.79
C ALA A 68 -4.32 0.28 7.02
N MET A 69 -5.38 0.99 6.63
CA MET A 69 -5.51 2.42 6.85
C MET A 69 -6.52 2.65 7.98
N HIS A 70 -6.25 3.65 8.80
CA HIS A 70 -7.16 4.00 9.88
C HIS A 70 -8.52 4.46 9.30
N PRO A 71 -9.67 3.96 9.80
CA PRO A 71 -10.98 4.21 9.20
C PRO A 71 -11.59 5.58 9.52
N HIS A 72 -10.85 6.46 10.16
CA HIS A 72 -11.36 7.75 10.63
C HIS A 72 -10.77 8.88 9.81
N HIS A 73 -11.63 9.70 9.21
CA HIS A 73 -11.28 10.79 8.30
C HIS A 73 -10.27 11.82 8.89
N ASN A 74 -10.30 12.05 10.21
CA ASN A 74 -9.34 12.93 10.89
C ASN A 74 -7.97 12.28 11.19
N ALA A 75 -7.76 11.02 10.81
CA ALA A 75 -6.59 10.23 11.15
C ALA A 75 -5.98 9.62 9.89
N SER A 76 -4.97 10.29 9.34
CA SER A 76 -4.28 9.89 8.11
C SER A 76 -3.14 8.89 8.39
N TRP A 77 -3.44 7.77 9.04
CA TRP A 77 -2.44 6.78 9.44
C TRP A 77 -2.58 5.47 8.65
N ILE A 78 -1.43 4.93 8.23
CA ILE A 78 -1.31 3.62 7.58
C ILE A 78 -0.41 2.75 8.45
N VAL A 79 -0.81 1.51 8.65
CA VAL A 79 -0.02 0.49 9.34
C VAL A 79 0.33 -0.63 8.37
N SER A 80 1.59 -1.04 8.39
CA SER A 80 2.12 -2.11 7.55
C SER A 80 2.77 -3.20 8.38
N GLY A 81 2.32 -4.44 8.20
CA GLY A 81 2.91 -5.64 8.78
C GLY A 81 3.89 -6.31 7.81
N THR A 82 5.02 -6.77 8.32
CA THR A 82 6.05 -7.49 7.55
C THR A 82 6.29 -8.89 8.12
N ALA A 83 6.84 -9.79 7.29
CA ALA A 83 7.25 -11.13 7.74
C ALA A 83 8.44 -11.13 8.73
N SER A 84 9.09 -9.98 8.95
CA SER A 84 10.15 -9.83 9.97
C SER A 84 9.62 -9.73 11.40
N GLY A 85 8.30 -9.79 11.60
CA GLY A 85 7.66 -9.60 12.91
C GLY A 85 7.56 -8.14 13.34
N ARG A 86 7.84 -7.19 12.44
CA ARG A 86 7.78 -5.74 12.70
C ARG A 86 6.61 -5.08 11.97
N MET A 87 6.09 -4.04 12.62
CA MET A 87 5.07 -3.15 12.09
C MET A 87 5.66 -1.76 11.85
N HIS A 88 5.19 -1.10 10.79
CA HIS A 88 5.57 0.25 10.43
C HIS A 88 4.33 1.14 10.38
N LEU A 89 4.42 2.32 10.97
CA LEU A 89 3.35 3.33 10.98
C LEU A 89 3.77 4.50 10.08
N TRP A 90 2.88 4.90 9.19
CA TRP A 90 3.10 5.98 8.23
C TRP A 90 2.00 7.02 8.39
N SER A 91 2.36 8.31 8.29
CA SER A 91 1.37 9.34 7.97
C SER A 91 1.17 9.36 6.46
N ARG A 92 -0.08 9.49 5.98
CA ARG A 92 -0.42 9.54 4.54
C ARG A 92 0.30 10.67 3.78
N GLY A 93 0.89 11.63 4.51
CA GLY A 93 1.31 12.92 3.98
C GLY A 93 0.10 13.80 3.64
N ASN A 94 0.26 15.12 3.68
CA ASN A 94 -0.76 16.01 3.12
C ASN A 94 -0.71 15.83 1.60
N VAL A 95 -1.65 15.05 1.05
CA VAL A 95 -2.06 15.20 -0.35
C VAL A 95 -2.88 16.47 -0.42
N ALA A 96 -2.24 17.56 -0.86
CA ALA A 96 -2.91 18.80 -1.20
C ALA A 96 -3.78 18.63 -2.45
#